data_AF-A0A958UWP9-F1
#
_entry.id   AF-A0A958UWP9-F1
#
_cell.length_a   1.000
_cell.length_b   1.000
_cell.length_c   1.000
_cell.angle_alpha   90.00
_cell.angle_beta   90.00
_cell.angle_gamma   90.00
#
_symmetry.space_group_name_H-M   'P 1'
#
loop_
_entity.id
_entity.type
_entity.pdbx_description
1 polymer ?
#
loop_
_entity_poly.entity_id
_entity_poly.type
_entity_poly.pdbx_seq_one_letter_code
_entity_poly.pdbx_strand_id
1 'polypeptide(L)'
;MKKLFIICVLLAVSKLSAQQDPQYTQYMYNFNVVNPAYAGSAEGLAIGALYRSQWVGLDGAPKTGTLSIHSPVGKKVGLGLSLIDDEIGPVHETNVYADFSYTLELGSEHKLAFGVKAGATFHNIGIWDGQIEVVDENDPFFAQNIDEVTPNIGAGAYFYKPNK
;
A
#
# COMPACT_ATOMS: atom_id res chain seq x y z
N MET A 1 -0.31 37.21 -14.38
CA MET A 1 0.42 36.14 -13.66
C MET A 1 -0.52 35.09 -13.05
N LYS A 2 -1.49 35.44 -12.20
CA LYS A 2 -2.44 34.46 -11.60
C LYS A 2 -3.22 33.63 -12.64
N LYS A 3 -3.68 34.26 -13.73
CA LYS A 3 -4.41 33.59 -14.83
C LYS A 3 -3.54 32.56 -15.59
N LEU A 4 -2.24 32.85 -15.73
CA LEU A 4 -1.30 31.95 -16.41
C LEU A 4 -1.01 30.72 -15.55
N PHE A 5 -0.86 30.92 -14.24
CA PHE A 5 -0.68 29.83 -13.27
C PHE A 5 -1.87 28.87 -13.27
N ILE A 6 -3.10 29.40 -13.28
CA ILE A 6 -4.33 28.59 -13.33
C ILE A 6 -4.40 27.76 -14.63
N ILE A 7 -4.03 28.35 -15.78
CA ILE A 7 -4.00 27.65 -17.06
C ILE A 7 -2.94 26.54 -17.08
N CYS A 8 -1.75 26.80 -16.53
CA CYS A 8 -0.71 25.77 -16.39
C CYS A 8 -1.13 24.62 -15.48
N VAL A 9 -1.81 24.91 -14.36
CA VAL A 9 -2.33 23.87 -13.45
C VAL A 9 -3.40 23.03 -14.16
N LEU A 10 -4.32 23.64 -14.90
CA LEU A 10 -5.38 22.92 -15.62
C LEU A 10 -4.84 22.04 -16.76
N LEU A 11 -3.82 22.48 -17.48
CA LEU A 11 -3.18 21.69 -18.54
C LEU A 11 -2.35 20.50 -18.01
N ALA A 12 -1.98 20.52 -16.73
CA ALA A 12 -1.30 19.39 -16.10
C ALA A 12 -2.23 18.21 -15.78
N VAL A 13 -3.56 18.43 -15.76
CA VAL A 13 -4.56 17.41 -15.36
C VAL A 13 -4.99 16.50 -16.51
N SER A 14 -4.68 16.83 -17.77
CA SER A 14 -5.18 16.09 -18.95
C SER A 14 -4.53 14.73 -19.22
N LYS A 15 -3.60 14.27 -18.37
CA LYS A 15 -2.94 12.95 -18.49
C LYS A 15 -2.98 12.18 -17.16
N LEU A 16 -4.17 11.99 -16.62
CA LEU A 16 -4.35 11.11 -15.47
C LEU A 16 -4.64 9.69 -15.98
N SER A 17 -3.72 8.76 -15.72
CA SER A 17 -4.01 7.32 -15.78
C SER A 17 -4.70 6.93 -14.49
N ALA A 18 -5.89 6.33 -14.59
CA ALA A 18 -6.51 5.70 -13.43
C ALA A 18 -5.76 4.40 -13.10
N GLN A 19 -5.35 4.25 -11.85
CA GLN A 19 -4.78 3.02 -11.31
C GLN A 19 -5.72 2.57 -10.19
N GLN A 20 -5.96 1.28 -10.09
CA GLN A 20 -6.76 0.71 -9.02
C GLN A 20 -5.80 0.07 -8.02
N ASP A 21 -5.59 0.75 -6.89
CA ASP A 21 -4.87 0.15 -5.78
C ASP A 21 -5.82 -0.80 -5.01
N PRO A 22 -5.29 -1.84 -4.35
CA PRO A 22 -6.07 -2.70 -3.47
C PRO A 22 -6.86 -1.89 -2.43
N GLN A 23 -8.16 -2.18 -2.32
CA GLN A 23 -9.07 -1.34 -1.55
C GLN A 23 -9.01 -1.67 -0.04
N TYR A 24 -8.34 -0.81 0.73
CA TYR A 24 -8.07 -1.02 2.14
C TYR A 24 -9.11 -0.36 3.07
N THR A 25 -10.13 -1.09 3.54
CA THR A 25 -11.15 -0.55 4.47
C THR A 25 -10.80 -0.73 5.95
N GLN A 26 -9.80 -1.57 6.25
CA GLN A 26 -9.38 -1.97 7.61
C GLN A 26 -7.99 -1.42 7.99
N TYR A 27 -7.56 -0.33 7.34
CA TYR A 27 -6.22 0.25 7.53
C TYR A 27 -5.91 0.64 8.98
N MET A 28 -6.96 0.94 9.75
CA MET A 28 -6.88 1.32 11.15
C MET A 28 -6.22 0.25 12.05
N TYR A 29 -6.18 -1.01 11.61
CA TYR A 29 -5.50 -2.09 12.33
C TYR A 29 -4.02 -2.25 11.96
N ASN A 30 -3.57 -1.61 10.87
CA ASN A 30 -2.19 -1.69 10.36
C ASN A 30 -1.74 -0.34 9.76
N PHE A 31 -1.76 0.73 10.56
CA PHE A 31 -1.48 2.09 10.09
C PHE A 31 -0.10 2.25 9.42
N ASN A 32 0.90 1.42 9.77
CA ASN A 32 2.22 1.46 9.12
C ASN A 32 2.18 1.03 7.64
N VAL A 33 1.21 0.19 7.25
CA VAL A 33 1.01 -0.20 5.86
C VAL A 33 0.68 1.04 5.02
N VAL A 34 -0.12 1.95 5.55
CA VAL A 34 -0.55 3.17 4.86
C VAL A 34 0.42 4.33 5.04
N ASN A 35 0.94 4.54 6.25
CA ASN A 35 1.80 5.68 6.57
C ASN A 35 3.13 5.23 7.16
N PRO A 36 4.27 5.39 6.46
CA PRO A 36 5.58 5.00 6.97
C PRO A 36 5.98 5.74 8.25
N ALA A 37 5.45 6.95 8.49
CA ALA A 37 5.75 7.71 9.71
C ALA A 37 5.15 7.07 10.97
N TYR A 38 4.22 6.11 10.83
CA TYR A 38 3.67 5.36 11.95
C TYR A 38 4.61 4.26 12.46
N ALA A 39 5.57 3.79 11.63
CA ALA A 39 6.52 2.77 12.04
C ALA A 39 7.29 3.23 13.29
N GLY A 40 7.38 2.36 14.31
CA GLY A 40 8.03 2.68 15.60
C GLY A 40 7.27 3.66 16.50
N SER A 41 6.00 3.95 16.21
CA SER A 41 5.14 4.72 17.13
C SER A 41 4.67 3.91 18.35
N ALA A 42 4.65 2.57 18.24
CA ALA A 42 4.41 1.65 19.35
C ALA A 42 5.59 1.66 20.35
N GLU A 43 5.32 1.29 21.61
CA GLU A 43 6.33 1.28 22.68
C GLU A 43 7.44 0.23 22.47
N GLY A 44 7.19 -0.78 21.65
CA GLY A 44 8.13 -1.85 21.33
C GLY A 44 7.80 -2.51 20.00
N LEU A 45 8.24 -3.76 19.84
CA LEU A 45 7.95 -4.55 18.65
C LEU A 45 6.44 -4.78 18.53
N ALA A 46 5.85 -4.34 17.42
CA ALA A 46 4.48 -4.57 17.05
C ALA A 46 4.44 -5.49 15.83
N ILE A 47 3.62 -6.53 15.90
CA ILE A 47 3.37 -7.47 14.80
C ILE A 47 1.86 -7.52 14.60
N GLY A 48 1.43 -7.33 13.35
CA GLY A 48 0.03 -7.37 12.94
C GLY A 48 -0.16 -8.40 11.83
N ALA A 49 -1.22 -9.19 11.93
CA ALA A 49 -1.67 -10.05 10.84
C ALA A 49 -3.16 -9.81 10.62
N LEU A 50 -3.56 -9.64 9.37
CA LEU A 50 -4.95 -9.43 8.97
C LEU A 50 -5.25 -10.30 7.75
N TYR A 51 -6.37 -11.00 7.80
CA TYR A 51 -6.91 -11.71 6.66
C TYR A 51 -8.34 -11.22 6.43
N ARG A 52 -8.64 -10.86 5.19
CA ARG A 52 -9.96 -10.38 4.77
C ARG A 52 -10.42 -11.22 3.60
N SER A 53 -11.63 -11.75 3.69
CA SER A 53 -12.33 -12.38 2.58
C SER A 53 -13.64 -11.64 2.38
N GLN A 54 -13.92 -11.23 1.15
CA GLN A 54 -15.13 -10.49 0.79
C GLN A 54 -16.02 -11.35 -0.10
N TRP A 55 -17.31 -11.04 -0.10
CA TRP A 55 -18.31 -11.67 -0.97
C TRP A 55 -18.22 -13.21 -0.95
N VAL A 56 -18.06 -13.76 0.25
CA VAL A 56 -17.81 -15.18 0.48
C VAL A 56 -18.85 -16.04 -0.23
N GLY A 57 -18.38 -17.04 -0.98
CA GLY A 57 -19.22 -17.94 -1.77
C GLY A 57 -19.35 -17.55 -3.25
N LEU A 58 -18.84 -16.38 -3.65
CA LEU A 58 -18.60 -16.05 -5.05
C LEU A 58 -17.21 -16.52 -5.48
N ASP A 59 -17.14 -17.11 -6.67
CA ASP A 59 -15.87 -17.53 -7.25
C ASP A 59 -15.05 -16.30 -7.69
N GLY A 60 -13.73 -16.36 -7.52
CA GLY A 60 -12.84 -15.22 -7.73
C GLY A 60 -13.05 -14.03 -6.79
N ALA A 61 -13.79 -14.20 -5.68
CA ALA A 61 -14.07 -13.10 -4.77
C ALA A 61 -12.81 -12.58 -4.05
N PRO A 62 -12.72 -11.26 -3.74
CA PRO A 62 -11.52 -10.65 -3.18
C PRO A 62 -11.06 -11.27 -1.86
N LYS A 63 -9.77 -11.60 -1.80
CA LYS A 63 -9.09 -12.05 -0.58
C LYS A 63 -7.81 -11.25 -0.41
N THR A 64 -7.59 -10.75 0.80
CA THR A 64 -6.40 -9.96 1.13
C THR A 64 -5.78 -10.50 2.41
N GLY A 65 -4.53 -10.93 2.33
CA GLY A 65 -3.65 -11.20 3.46
C GLY A 65 -2.74 -10.00 3.73
N THR A 66 -2.44 -9.72 4.99
CA THR A 66 -1.47 -8.69 5.35
C THR A 66 -0.70 -9.15 6.57
N LEU A 67 0.62 -9.04 6.49
CA LEU A 67 1.54 -9.15 7.60
C LEU A 67 2.29 -7.83 7.75
N SER A 68 2.31 -7.29 8.95
CA SER A 68 3.02 -6.06 9.30
C SER A 68 3.89 -6.31 10.52
N ILE A 69 5.10 -5.75 10.51
CA ILE A 69 6.00 -5.77 11.65
C ILE A 69 6.68 -4.42 11.72
N HIS A 70 6.68 -3.78 12.88
CA HIS A 70 7.42 -2.54 13.07
C HIS A 70 7.88 -2.39 14.51
N SER A 71 8.97 -1.66 14.71
CA SER A 71 9.53 -1.43 16.04
C SER A 71 10.20 -0.07 16.09
N PRO A 72 10.18 0.62 17.25
CA PRO A 72 11.18 1.65 17.51
C PRO A 72 12.56 0.99 17.56
N VAL A 73 13.55 1.64 16.96
CA VAL A 73 14.96 1.25 16.99
C VAL A 73 15.74 2.45 17.53
N GLY A 74 16.24 2.34 18.76
CA GLY A 74 16.81 3.49 19.46
C GLY A 74 15.74 4.47 19.92
N LYS A 75 16.08 5.77 20.01
CA LYS A 75 15.22 6.78 20.65
C LYS A 75 14.24 7.48 19.71
N LYS A 76 14.63 7.64 18.45
CA LYS A 76 13.93 8.50 17.48
C LYS A 76 13.71 7.83 16.13
N VAL A 77 14.16 6.60 15.94
CA VAL A 77 14.03 5.90 14.67
C VAL A 77 12.99 4.79 14.82
N GLY A 78 12.16 4.61 13.81
CA GLY A 78 11.29 3.45 13.66
C GLY A 78 11.60 2.74 12.36
N LEU A 79 11.53 1.41 12.39
CA LEU A 79 11.63 0.57 11.21
C LEU A 79 10.37 -0.28 11.08
N GLY A 80 9.94 -0.53 9.86
CA GLY A 80 8.81 -1.39 9.56
C GLY A 80 9.02 -2.22 8.30
N LEU A 81 8.36 -3.38 8.26
CA LEU A 81 8.19 -4.19 7.07
C LEU A 81 6.70 -4.52 6.94
N SER A 82 6.23 -4.59 5.71
CA SER A 82 4.89 -5.09 5.42
C SER A 82 4.87 -5.93 4.15
N LEU A 83 4.09 -7.01 4.22
CA LEU A 83 3.77 -7.89 3.12
C LEU A 83 2.24 -7.87 2.97
N ILE A 84 1.75 -7.50 1.80
CA ILE A 84 0.33 -7.57 1.45
C ILE A 84 0.20 -8.51 0.27
N ASP A 85 -0.72 -9.45 0.38
CA ASP A 85 -1.02 -10.40 -0.69
C ASP A 85 -2.51 -10.26 -1.00
N ASP A 86 -2.83 -9.85 -2.21
CA ASP A 86 -4.21 -9.59 -2.67
C ASP A 86 -4.53 -10.44 -3.89
N GLU A 87 -5.70 -11.07 -3.87
CA GLU A 87 -6.22 -11.92 -4.94
C GLU A 87 -7.63 -11.45 -5.28
N ILE A 88 -7.85 -11.09 -6.55
CA ILE A 88 -9.15 -10.71 -7.09
C ILE A 88 -9.31 -11.35 -8.46
N GLY A 89 -10.12 -12.40 -8.53
CA GLY A 89 -10.26 -13.23 -9.73
C GLY A 89 -8.90 -13.72 -10.23
N PRO A 90 -8.52 -13.45 -11.49
CA PRO A 90 -7.24 -13.88 -12.07
C PRO A 90 -6.04 -13.01 -11.66
N VAL A 91 -6.28 -11.89 -10.98
CA VAL A 91 -5.24 -10.93 -10.59
C VAL A 91 -4.71 -11.30 -9.21
N HIS A 92 -3.40 -11.56 -9.13
CA HIS A 92 -2.65 -11.72 -7.91
C HIS A 92 -1.64 -10.57 -7.78
N GLU A 93 -1.70 -9.88 -6.65
CA GLU A 93 -0.84 -8.75 -6.36
C GLU A 93 -0.17 -8.94 -5.00
N THR A 94 1.15 -9.12 -5.01
CA THR A 94 1.95 -9.18 -3.79
C THR A 94 2.75 -7.88 -3.64
N ASN A 95 2.59 -7.20 -2.52
CA ASN A 95 3.33 -5.99 -2.18
C ASN A 95 4.30 -6.23 -1.04
N VAL A 96 5.55 -5.79 -1.21
CA VAL A 96 6.57 -5.84 -0.17
C VAL A 96 7.11 -4.44 0.07
N TYR A 97 7.00 -3.95 1.30
CA TYR A 97 7.46 -2.62 1.69
C TYR A 97 8.35 -2.64 2.91
N ALA A 98 9.32 -1.71 2.92
CA ALA A 98 10.11 -1.33 4.06
C ALA A 98 9.87 0.14 4.40
N ASP A 99 9.71 0.40 5.70
CA ASP A 99 9.44 1.71 6.26
C ASP A 99 10.60 2.16 7.15
N PHE A 100 10.97 3.43 7.01
CA PHE A 100 11.85 4.12 7.94
C PHE A 100 11.13 5.36 8.45
N SER A 101 11.18 5.60 9.76
CA SER A 101 10.64 6.80 10.37
C SER A 101 11.67 7.48 11.28
N TYR A 102 11.55 8.81 11.38
CA TYR A 102 12.29 9.63 12.32
C TYR A 102 11.35 10.53 13.10
N THR A 103 11.37 10.42 14.42
CA THR A 103 10.47 11.08 15.35
C THR A 103 11.16 12.25 16.06
N LEU A 104 10.57 13.43 15.88
CA LEU A 104 10.89 14.63 16.64
C LEU A 104 9.99 14.69 17.88
N GLU A 105 10.62 14.87 19.04
CA GLU A 105 9.92 15.12 20.30
C GLU A 105 9.62 16.62 20.40
N LEU A 106 8.34 16.97 20.39
CA LEU A 106 7.84 18.33 20.52
C LEU A 106 7.39 18.55 21.97
N GLY A 107 8.36 18.58 22.88
CA GLY A 107 8.13 18.64 24.32
C GLY A 107 7.90 17.26 24.94
N SER A 108 7.21 17.21 26.08
CA SER A 108 7.01 15.98 26.86
C SER A 108 5.82 15.12 26.40
N GLU A 109 4.85 15.70 25.68
CA GLU A 109 3.60 15.03 25.35
C GLU A 109 3.36 14.80 23.86
N HIS A 110 4.05 15.53 22.98
CA HIS A 110 3.79 15.50 21.55
C HIS A 110 4.99 14.99 20.76
N LYS A 111 4.70 14.18 19.74
CA LYS A 111 5.68 13.63 18.81
C LYS A 111 5.25 13.92 17.39
N LEU A 112 6.20 14.33 16.56
CA LEU A 112 6.04 14.50 15.12
C LEU A 112 7.03 13.58 14.42
N ALA A 113 6.52 12.54 13.78
CA ALA A 113 7.31 11.62 12.98
C ALA A 113 7.22 11.95 11.50
N PHE A 114 8.34 11.77 10.80
CA PHE A 114 8.42 11.74 9.35
C PHE A 114 8.85 10.35 8.93
N GLY A 115 8.29 9.84 7.85
CA GLY A 115 8.64 8.52 7.36
C GLY A 115 8.79 8.47 5.86
N VAL A 116 9.58 7.51 5.40
CA VAL A 116 9.74 7.14 4.00
C VAL A 116 9.47 5.64 3.86
N LYS A 117 8.87 5.28 2.74
CA LYS A 117 8.52 3.91 2.36
C LYS A 117 9.22 3.61 1.05
N ALA A 118 9.77 2.41 0.92
CA ALA A 118 10.25 1.89 -0.35
C ALA A 118 9.84 0.42 -0.46
N GLY A 119 9.54 -0.03 -1.67
CA GLY A 119 9.09 -1.39 -1.90
C GLY A 119 8.88 -1.69 -3.37
N ALA A 120 8.26 -2.83 -3.61
CA ALA A 120 7.85 -3.25 -4.93
C ALA A 120 6.51 -4.00 -4.85
N THR A 121 5.74 -3.86 -5.93
CA THR A 121 4.53 -4.60 -6.18
C THR A 121 4.80 -5.60 -7.28
N PHE A 122 4.50 -6.86 -7.01
CA PHE A 122 4.61 -7.97 -7.95
C PHE A 122 3.19 -8.28 -8.42
N HIS A 123 2.94 -8.02 -9.70
CA HIS A 123 1.66 -8.29 -10.35
C HIS A 123 1.77 -9.55 -11.18
N ASN A 124 0.90 -10.52 -10.91
CA ASN A 124 0.71 -11.69 -11.74
C ASN A 124 -0.77 -11.77 -12.15
N ILE A 125 -1.04 -11.73 -13.44
CA ILE A 125 -2.39 -11.85 -13.98
C ILE A 125 -2.46 -13.10 -14.83
N GLY A 126 -3.16 -14.12 -14.31
CA GLY A 126 -3.46 -15.38 -14.98
C GLY A 126 -4.58 -15.20 -15.99
N ILE A 127 -4.26 -14.59 -17.13
CA ILE A 127 -5.27 -14.28 -18.17
C ILE A 127 -5.50 -15.49 -19.09
N TRP A 128 -4.48 -16.33 -19.29
CA TRP A 128 -4.49 -17.47 -20.22
C TRP A 128 -4.70 -18.83 -19.53
N ASP A 129 -4.79 -18.87 -18.20
CA ASP A 129 -4.82 -20.11 -17.41
C ASP A 129 -6.22 -20.77 -17.31
N GLY A 130 -7.20 -20.23 -18.05
CA GLY A 130 -8.58 -20.73 -18.07
C GLY A 130 -9.43 -20.26 -16.88
N GLN A 131 -8.94 -19.33 -16.05
CA GLN A 131 -9.72 -18.73 -14.97
C GLN A 131 -10.71 -17.66 -15.45
N ILE A 132 -10.67 -17.28 -16.74
CA ILE A 132 -11.54 -16.27 -17.34
C ILE A 132 -12.28 -16.89 -18.52
N GLU A 133 -13.62 -16.82 -18.51
CA GLU A 133 -14.42 -17.06 -19.71
C GLU A 133 -14.33 -15.84 -20.63
N VAL A 134 -13.57 -15.96 -21.72
CA VAL A 134 -13.43 -14.91 -22.74
C VAL A 134 -14.53 -15.05 -23.80
N VAL A 135 -15.06 -13.92 -24.26
CA VAL A 135 -16.08 -13.89 -25.34
C VAL A 135 -15.45 -14.21 -26.71
N ASP A 136 -14.19 -13.80 -26.91
CA ASP A 136 -13.39 -14.13 -28.09
C ASP A 136 -12.08 -14.79 -27.64
N GLU A 137 -11.95 -16.09 -27.91
CA GLU A 137 -10.75 -16.89 -27.58
C GLU A 137 -9.49 -16.43 -28.34
N ASN A 138 -9.65 -15.65 -29.43
CA ASN A 138 -8.53 -15.16 -30.23
C ASN A 138 -8.17 -13.69 -29.94
N ASP A 139 -8.73 -13.08 -28.89
CA ASP A 139 -8.37 -11.70 -28.52
C ASP A 139 -6.89 -11.64 -28.08
N PRO A 140 -6.02 -10.89 -28.82
CA PRO A 140 -4.59 -10.80 -28.51
C PRO A 140 -4.29 -10.24 -27.12
N PHE A 141 -5.21 -9.48 -26.51
CA PHE A 141 -5.05 -8.96 -25.14
C PHE A 141 -5.04 -10.08 -24.10
N PHE A 142 -5.80 -11.15 -24.34
CA PHE A 142 -5.92 -12.28 -23.42
C PHE A 142 -4.92 -13.41 -23.72
N ALA A 143 -4.10 -13.26 -24.76
CA ALA A 143 -3.22 -14.32 -25.27
C ALA A 143 -1.98 -14.60 -24.39
N GLN A 144 -1.67 -13.74 -23.41
CA GLN A 144 -0.50 -13.88 -22.55
C GLN A 144 -0.80 -13.45 -21.11
N ASN A 145 -0.19 -14.15 -20.15
CA ASN A 145 -0.19 -13.71 -18.76
C ASN A 145 0.65 -12.44 -18.61
N ILE A 146 0.26 -11.60 -17.66
CA ILE A 146 1.00 -10.39 -17.30
C ILE A 146 1.78 -10.67 -16.03
N ASP A 147 3.10 -10.53 -16.10
CA ASP A 147 4.01 -10.61 -14.95
C ASP A 147 4.86 -9.34 -14.93
N GLU A 148 4.60 -8.47 -13.95
CA GLU A 148 5.23 -7.16 -13.85
C GLU A 148 5.69 -6.86 -12.42
N VAL A 149 6.85 -6.23 -12.31
CA VAL A 149 7.38 -5.75 -11.04
C VAL A 149 7.48 -4.24 -11.07
N THR A 150 6.67 -3.60 -10.22
CA THR A 150 6.57 -2.14 -10.15
C THR A 150 7.22 -1.63 -8.87
N PRO A 151 8.31 -0.86 -8.93
CA PRO A 151 8.90 -0.25 -7.75
C PRO A 151 7.98 0.87 -7.21
N ASN A 152 7.91 1.00 -5.89
CA ASN A 152 7.07 1.99 -5.22
C ASN A 152 7.85 2.69 -4.10
N ILE A 153 7.67 4.01 -4.02
CA ILE A 153 8.25 4.87 -2.98
C ILE A 153 7.18 5.79 -2.42
N GLY A 154 7.24 6.05 -1.11
CA GLY A 154 6.29 6.90 -0.42
C GLY A 154 6.94 7.71 0.68
N ALA A 155 6.25 8.75 1.14
CA ALA A 155 6.64 9.53 2.30
C ALA A 155 5.41 9.93 3.10
N GLY A 156 5.58 10.16 4.40
CA GLY A 156 4.49 10.50 5.30
C GLY A 156 4.95 11.31 6.50
N ALA A 157 3.97 11.91 7.18
CA ALA A 157 4.16 12.55 8.47
C ALA A 157 3.07 12.05 9.43
N TYR A 158 3.38 11.99 10.71
CA TYR A 158 2.46 11.54 11.75
C TYR A 158 2.68 12.34 13.03
N PHE A 159 1.65 13.08 13.45
CA PHE A 159 1.62 13.82 14.70
C PHE A 159 0.77 13.07 15.72
N TYR A 160 1.35 12.74 16.87
CA TYR A 160 0.67 11.92 17.87
C TYR A 160 1.10 12.23 19.30
N LYS A 161 0.25 11.83 20.23
CA LYS A 161 0.52 11.82 21.67
C LYS A 161 0.64 10.35 22.11
N PRO A 162 1.73 9.93 22.77
CA PRO A 162 1.81 8.59 23.34
C PRO A 162 0.69 8.39 24.36
N ASN A 163 -0.06 7.29 24.25
CA ASN A 163 -1.00 6.90 25.30
C ASN A 163 -0.17 6.46 26.51
N LYS A 164 -0.31 7.19 27.63
CA LYS A 164 0.15 6.75 28.95
C LYS A 164 -0.90 5.84 29.58
#